data_AF-A0A9N9YBB2-F1
#
_entry.id   AF-A0A9N9YBB2-F1
#
_cell.length_a   1.000
_cell.length_b   1.000
_cell.length_c   1.000
_cell.angle_alpha   90.00
_cell.angle_beta   90.00
_cell.angle_gamma   90.00
#
_symmetry.space_group_name_H-M   'P 1'
#
loop_
_entity.id
_entity.type
_entity.pdbx_description
1 polymer ?
#
loop_
_entity_poly.entity_id
_entity_poly.type
_entity_poly.pdbx_seq_one_letter_code
_entity_poly.pdbx_strand_id
1 'polypeptide(L)'
;MIFKHICAAILAIHGATALPPSPVEAAAAAVPTLINGWYFIRAVAAPNYHKYLQSKPATTSSTAYLDAPEGAGQFNIIDGQLVYYTGSSELYLQVEQPTDLTQRKLKTWFDTGKNAFGTFAFQGDAVTWSVSQIARPNTAAWFVCENQELFINTGAYGYQTPAGCADQTIHYYNGATPDV
;
A
#
# COMPACT_ATOMS: atom_id res chain seq x y z
N MET A 1 84.88 -26.07 31.75
CA MET A 1 84.02 -25.52 32.84
C MET A 1 83.33 -24.27 32.33
N ILE A 2 82.02 -24.19 32.55
CA ILE A 2 81.15 -22.98 32.60
C ILE A 2 80.81 -22.33 31.24
N PHE A 3 79.65 -22.65 30.65
CA PHE A 3 78.33 -22.01 30.81
C PHE A 3 78.30 -20.50 30.46
N LYS A 4 77.66 -20.15 29.34
CA LYS A 4 76.64 -19.09 29.31
C LYS A 4 75.77 -19.15 28.06
N HIS A 5 74.56 -19.65 28.26
CA HIS A 5 73.42 -19.52 27.37
C HIS A 5 72.95 -18.05 27.41
N ILE A 6 72.73 -17.43 26.26
CA ILE A 6 71.89 -16.23 26.15
C ILE A 6 70.77 -16.57 25.18
N CYS A 7 69.58 -16.67 25.77
CA CYS A 7 68.32 -16.99 25.12
C CYS A 7 67.76 -15.69 24.51
N ALA A 8 67.58 -15.64 23.20
CA ALA A 8 66.87 -14.54 22.53
C ALA A 8 65.36 -14.78 22.66
N ALA A 9 64.67 -13.92 23.41
CA ALA A 9 63.21 -13.93 23.49
C ALA A 9 62.63 -13.29 22.23
N ILE A 10 62.04 -14.12 21.35
CA ILE A 10 61.24 -13.67 20.21
C ILE A 10 59.84 -13.36 20.74
N LEU A 11 59.44 -12.09 20.68
CA LEU A 11 58.09 -11.63 21.01
C LEU A 11 57.17 -11.89 19.81
N ALA A 12 56.32 -12.91 19.89
CA ALA A 12 55.30 -13.18 18.88
C ALA A 12 54.07 -12.27 19.10
N ILE A 13 53.94 -11.25 18.25
CA ILE A 13 52.74 -10.40 18.21
C ILE A 13 51.65 -11.19 17.49
N HIS A 14 50.66 -11.68 18.25
CA HIS A 14 49.48 -12.33 17.68
C HIS A 14 48.56 -11.24 17.11
N GLY A 15 48.54 -11.11 15.78
CA GLY A 15 47.54 -10.31 15.09
C GLY A 15 46.17 -10.95 15.25
N ALA A 16 45.30 -10.32 16.04
CA ALA A 16 43.90 -10.70 16.13
C ALA A 16 43.20 -10.33 14.81
N THR A 17 42.87 -11.33 13.99
CA THR A 17 41.98 -11.16 12.84
C THR A 17 40.57 -10.88 13.36
N ALA A 18 40.09 -9.65 13.19
CA ALA A 18 38.71 -9.29 13.48
C ALA A 18 37.76 -10.04 12.52
N LEU A 19 36.77 -10.72 13.09
CA LEU A 19 35.70 -11.37 12.32
C LEU A 19 34.90 -10.30 11.53
N PRO A 20 34.44 -10.61 10.31
CA PRO A 20 33.56 -9.72 9.57
C PRO A 20 32.27 -9.47 10.36
N PRO A 21 31.70 -8.26 10.33
CA PRO A 21 30.43 -8.00 11.00
C PRO A 21 29.35 -8.93 10.42
N SER A 22 28.61 -9.60 11.30
CA SER A 22 27.42 -10.37 10.90
C SER A 22 26.48 -9.47 10.09
N PRO A 23 25.77 -9.99 9.07
CA PRO A 23 24.73 -9.23 8.39
C PRO A 23 23.74 -8.75 9.46
N VAL A 24 23.59 -7.44 9.60
CA VAL A 24 22.50 -6.87 10.40
C VAL A 24 21.23 -7.16 9.59
N GLU A 25 20.47 -8.16 10.03
CA GLU A 25 19.13 -8.40 9.53
C GLU A 25 18.32 -7.12 9.77
N ALA A 26 17.95 -6.44 8.69
CA ALA A 26 17.15 -5.22 8.79
C ALA A 26 15.84 -5.59 9.49
N ALA A 27 15.56 -4.98 10.63
CA ALA A 27 14.28 -5.17 11.31
C ALA A 27 13.16 -4.86 10.32
N ALA A 28 12.20 -5.79 10.17
CA ALA A 28 11.02 -5.57 9.35
C ALA A 28 10.36 -4.24 9.79
N ALA A 29 10.01 -3.39 8.83
CA ALA A 29 9.35 -2.14 9.13
C ALA A 29 8.00 -2.43 9.83
N ALA A 30 7.70 -1.69 10.88
CA ALA A 30 6.50 -1.92 11.67
C ALA A 30 5.24 -1.66 10.84
N VAL A 31 4.29 -2.59 10.89
CA VAL A 31 2.97 -2.41 10.28
C VAL A 31 2.01 -1.71 11.26
N PRO A 32 1.03 -0.95 10.77
CA PRO A 32 0.05 -0.28 11.63
C PRO A 32 -0.87 -1.27 12.34
N THR A 33 -1.32 -0.91 13.55
CA THR A 33 -2.40 -1.60 14.25
C THR A 33 -3.73 -0.94 13.92
N LEU A 34 -4.75 -1.76 13.63
CA LEU A 34 -6.08 -1.29 13.31
C LEU A 34 -6.74 -0.61 14.51
N ILE A 35 -7.27 0.58 14.29
CA ILE A 35 -8.10 1.27 15.28
C ILE A 35 -9.56 0.85 15.14
N ASN A 36 -10.28 0.77 16.25
CA ASN A 36 -11.67 0.30 16.26
C ASN A 36 -12.55 1.16 15.36
N GLY A 37 -13.41 0.53 14.57
CA GLY A 37 -14.33 1.19 13.64
C GLY A 37 -13.70 1.59 12.29
N TRP A 38 -12.45 1.24 12.04
CA TRP A 38 -11.77 1.42 10.75
C TRP A 38 -11.34 0.08 10.17
N TYR A 39 -10.92 0.09 8.90
CA TYR A 39 -10.49 -1.10 8.18
C TYR A 39 -9.23 -0.83 7.37
N PHE A 40 -8.38 -1.85 7.20
CA PHE A 40 -7.45 -1.82 6.09
C PHE A 40 -8.22 -2.08 4.78
N ILE A 41 -7.72 -1.61 3.64
CA ILE A 41 -8.25 -1.99 2.32
C ILE A 41 -7.12 -2.61 1.52
N ARG A 42 -7.34 -3.80 0.96
CA ARG A 42 -6.32 -4.55 0.23
C ARG A 42 -6.84 -5.20 -1.04
N ALA A 43 -5.95 -5.48 -1.98
CA ALA A 43 -6.25 -6.37 -3.09
C ALA A 43 -6.25 -7.84 -2.67
N VAL A 44 -7.15 -8.62 -3.27
CA VAL A 44 -7.38 -10.04 -2.95
C VAL A 44 -7.02 -10.99 -4.09
N ALA A 45 -6.36 -10.49 -5.12
CA ALA A 45 -5.88 -11.29 -6.25
C ALA A 45 -4.48 -10.86 -6.72
N ALA A 46 -3.75 -11.80 -7.32
CA ALA A 46 -2.50 -11.49 -8.00
C ALA A 46 -2.71 -10.47 -9.15
N PRO A 47 -1.70 -9.66 -9.51
CA PRO A 47 -0.35 -9.59 -8.92
C PRO A 47 -0.27 -8.74 -7.64
N ASN A 48 -1.37 -8.15 -7.18
CA ASN A 48 -1.38 -7.21 -6.05
C ASN A 48 -1.91 -7.83 -4.76
N TYR A 49 -1.89 -9.16 -4.64
CA TYR A 49 -2.38 -9.86 -3.47
C TYR A 49 -1.68 -9.33 -2.21
N HIS A 50 -2.46 -8.97 -1.19
CA HIS A 50 -1.96 -8.37 0.06
C HIS A 50 -1.21 -7.04 -0.10
N LYS A 51 -1.47 -6.31 -1.20
CA LYS A 51 -1.13 -4.88 -1.31
C LYS A 51 -2.26 -4.02 -0.79
N TYR A 52 -1.91 -2.99 -0.02
CA TYR A 52 -2.80 -2.18 0.79
C TYR A 52 -2.93 -0.75 0.28
N LEU A 53 -4.16 -0.24 0.33
CA LEU A 53 -4.49 1.14 -0.01
C LEU A 53 -3.74 2.10 0.91
N GLN A 54 -3.06 3.08 0.31
CA GLN A 54 -2.25 4.02 1.05
C GLN A 54 -1.97 5.30 0.25
N SER A 55 -1.63 6.34 0.99
CA SER A 55 -1.01 7.55 0.46
C SER A 55 0.52 7.44 0.51
N LYS A 56 1.22 8.19 -0.33
CA LYS A 56 2.69 8.28 -0.29
C LYS A 56 3.15 9.75 -0.40
N PRO A 57 3.78 10.32 0.65
CA PRO A 57 4.01 9.75 1.99
C PRO A 57 2.71 9.36 2.73
N ALA A 58 2.83 8.47 3.72
CA ALA A 58 1.69 8.05 4.54
C ALA A 58 1.00 9.26 5.19
N THR A 59 -0.32 9.22 5.33
CA THR A 59 -1.16 10.27 5.94
C THR A 59 -1.12 11.66 5.28
N THR A 60 -0.77 11.74 3.97
CA THR A 60 -0.68 13.01 3.23
C THR A 60 -1.48 12.99 1.93
N SER A 61 -1.92 14.16 1.46
CA SER A 61 -2.54 14.29 0.13
C SER A 61 -1.54 13.84 -0.94
N SER A 62 -1.93 12.85 -1.74
CA SER A 62 -1.11 12.24 -2.80
C SER A 62 -1.98 11.35 -3.68
N THR A 63 -1.43 10.87 -4.80
CA THR A 63 -2.02 9.77 -5.56
C THR A 63 -2.34 8.58 -4.63
N ALA A 64 -3.38 7.83 -4.93
CA ALA A 64 -3.70 6.62 -4.19
C ALA A 64 -2.94 5.41 -4.76
N TYR A 65 -2.41 4.58 -3.88
CA TYR A 65 -1.60 3.41 -4.25
C TYR A 65 -2.13 2.14 -3.58
N LEU A 66 -1.92 0.97 -4.20
CA LEU A 66 -1.90 -0.30 -3.47
C LEU A 66 -0.46 -0.77 -3.31
N ASP A 67 0.11 -0.67 -2.12
CA ASP A 67 1.49 -1.10 -1.90
C ASP A 67 1.71 -1.86 -0.58
N ALA A 68 2.96 -1.98 -0.15
CA ALA A 68 3.39 -2.83 0.93
C ALA A 68 2.65 -2.53 2.26
N PRO A 69 2.40 -3.56 3.08
CA PRO A 69 1.58 -3.49 4.29
C PRO A 69 2.04 -2.46 5.32
N GLU A 70 3.33 -2.10 5.32
CA GLU A 70 3.92 -1.14 6.26
C GLU A 70 3.35 0.28 6.08
N GLY A 71 2.90 0.61 4.87
CA GLY A 71 2.24 1.89 4.57
C GLY A 71 0.71 1.84 4.64
N ALA A 72 0.11 0.72 5.04
CA ALA A 72 -1.34 0.51 4.94
C ALA A 72 -2.15 1.62 5.65
N GLY A 73 -3.02 2.29 4.89
CA GLY A 73 -3.96 3.24 5.45
C GLY A 73 -5.13 2.55 6.16
N GLN A 74 -5.83 3.32 6.99
CA GLN A 74 -7.02 2.85 7.72
C GLN A 74 -8.23 3.65 7.25
N PHE A 75 -9.24 2.96 6.73
CA PHE A 75 -10.33 3.55 5.98
C PHE A 75 -11.69 3.13 6.51
N ASN A 76 -12.69 3.94 6.22
CA ASN A 76 -14.09 3.57 6.35
C ASN A 76 -14.90 4.28 5.26
N ILE A 77 -16.14 3.84 5.05
CA ILE A 77 -17.08 4.53 4.17
C ILE A 77 -18.13 5.23 5.01
N ILE A 78 -18.12 6.56 4.97
CA ILE A 78 -19.00 7.42 5.76
C ILE A 78 -19.72 8.35 4.80
N ASP A 79 -21.06 8.33 4.81
CA ASP A 79 -21.90 9.15 3.94
C ASP A 79 -21.51 9.08 2.45
N GLY A 80 -21.11 7.90 1.98
CA GLY A 80 -20.73 7.68 0.59
C GLY A 80 -19.30 8.12 0.24
N GLN A 81 -18.50 8.52 1.21
CA GLN A 81 -17.10 8.92 1.03
C GLN A 81 -16.19 7.80 1.49
N LEU A 82 -15.13 7.50 0.74
CA LEU A 82 -14.05 6.66 1.26
C LEU A 82 -13.09 7.54 2.05
N VAL A 83 -13.23 7.46 3.38
CA VAL A 83 -12.50 8.28 4.35
C VAL A 83 -11.24 7.56 4.77
N TYR A 84 -10.11 8.27 4.82
CA TYR A 84 -8.81 7.82 5.29
C TYR A 84 -8.49 8.51 6.62
N TYR A 85 -8.36 7.74 7.69
CA TYR A 85 -7.90 8.21 8.98
C TYR A 85 -6.39 8.47 9.00
N THR A 86 -6.00 9.70 9.33
CA THR A 86 -4.58 10.10 9.42
C THR A 86 -4.08 10.23 10.86
N GLY A 87 -4.90 9.87 11.86
CA GLY A 87 -4.60 10.06 13.29
C GLY A 87 -5.35 11.25 13.89
N SER A 88 -5.12 12.45 13.37
CA SER A 88 -5.71 13.70 13.89
C SER A 88 -6.68 14.36 12.91
N SER A 89 -6.72 13.90 11.66
CA SER A 89 -7.59 14.42 10.61
C SER A 89 -8.08 13.30 9.69
N GLU A 90 -8.75 13.70 8.62
CA GLU A 90 -9.23 12.81 7.58
C GLU A 90 -8.76 13.31 6.21
N LEU A 91 -8.49 12.37 5.31
CA LEU A 91 -8.43 12.59 3.87
C LEU A 91 -9.56 11.79 3.21
N TYR A 92 -9.95 12.20 2.02
CA TYR A 92 -11.01 11.55 1.25
C TYR A 92 -10.42 11.08 -0.09
N LEU A 93 -10.71 9.84 -0.47
CA LEU A 93 -10.36 9.37 -1.82
C LEU A 93 -11.20 10.11 -2.85
N GLN A 94 -10.54 10.91 -3.66
CA GLN A 94 -11.09 11.59 -4.82
C GLN A 94 -11.10 10.66 -6.03
N VAL A 95 -12.07 10.89 -6.93
CA VAL A 95 -12.11 10.27 -8.25
C VAL A 95 -12.13 11.37 -9.31
N GLU A 96 -11.33 11.19 -10.35
CA GLU A 96 -11.33 12.06 -11.51
C GLU A 96 -12.74 12.14 -12.13
N GLN A 97 -13.26 13.35 -12.27
CA GLN A 97 -14.42 13.62 -13.10
C GLN A 97 -13.93 13.89 -14.53
N PRO A 98 -14.19 12.99 -15.49
CA PRO A 98 -13.59 13.11 -16.79
C PRO A 98 -14.45 13.93 -17.76
N THR A 99 -13.81 14.53 -18.75
CA THR A 99 -14.54 15.12 -19.88
C THR A 99 -15.07 14.03 -20.83
N ASP A 100 -14.29 12.97 -21.05
CA ASP A 100 -14.71 11.78 -21.80
C ASP A 100 -15.26 10.71 -20.84
N LEU A 101 -16.58 10.53 -20.85
CA LEU A 101 -17.26 9.53 -20.01
C LEU A 101 -17.05 8.08 -20.48
N THR A 102 -16.40 7.86 -21.62
CA THR A 102 -16.09 6.53 -22.16
C THR A 102 -14.69 6.04 -21.78
N GLN A 103 -13.87 6.90 -21.16
CA GLN A 103 -12.51 6.51 -20.80
C GLN A 103 -12.50 5.35 -19.79
N ARG A 104 -11.53 4.46 -19.93
CA ARG A 104 -11.47 3.19 -19.17
C ARG A 104 -10.94 3.35 -17.75
N LYS A 105 -10.15 4.39 -17.50
CA LYS A 105 -9.34 4.56 -16.30
C LYS A 105 -9.58 5.94 -15.71
N LEU A 106 -10.06 6.04 -14.47
CA LEU A 106 -10.20 7.31 -13.75
C LEU A 106 -9.17 7.38 -12.63
N LYS A 107 -8.40 8.47 -12.57
CA LYS A 107 -7.42 8.69 -11.51
C LYS A 107 -8.09 8.75 -10.14
N THR A 108 -7.34 8.30 -9.13
CA THR A 108 -7.72 8.47 -7.72
C THR A 108 -6.57 9.05 -6.92
N TRP A 109 -6.90 9.91 -5.95
CA TRP A 109 -5.94 10.57 -5.08
C TRP A 109 -6.59 10.92 -3.74
N PHE A 110 -5.80 11.16 -2.72
CA PHE A 110 -6.27 11.63 -1.42
C PHE A 110 -6.17 13.14 -1.32
N ASP A 111 -7.22 13.76 -0.78
CA ASP A 111 -7.23 15.19 -0.46
C ASP A 111 -8.12 15.48 0.76
N THR A 112 -8.04 16.69 1.29
CA THR A 112 -8.77 17.15 2.48
C THR A 112 -10.25 17.45 2.23
N GLY A 113 -10.64 17.72 0.97
CA GLY A 113 -12.03 17.94 0.59
C GLY A 113 -12.77 16.63 0.29
N LYS A 114 -14.07 16.56 0.57
CA LYS A 114 -14.90 15.41 0.18
C LYS A 114 -14.92 15.22 -1.34
N ASN A 115 -14.93 13.98 -1.79
CA ASN A 115 -15.09 13.63 -3.19
C ASN A 115 -16.44 14.11 -3.72
N ALA A 116 -16.39 14.87 -4.82
CA ALA A 116 -17.56 15.44 -5.48
C ALA A 116 -18.10 14.56 -6.62
N PHE A 117 -17.36 13.52 -7.04
CA PHE A 117 -17.72 12.72 -8.21
C PHE A 117 -17.92 11.24 -7.87
N GLY A 118 -19.18 10.85 -7.73
CA GLY A 118 -19.59 9.49 -7.39
C GLY A 118 -19.55 9.18 -5.90
N THR A 119 -19.96 7.95 -5.58
CA THR A 119 -20.23 7.47 -4.23
C THR A 119 -19.55 6.13 -4.01
N PHE A 120 -18.91 5.98 -2.85
CA PHE A 120 -18.34 4.73 -2.39
C PHE A 120 -19.33 3.96 -1.51
N ALA A 121 -19.27 2.63 -1.56
CA ALA A 121 -20.00 1.75 -0.66
C ALA A 121 -19.24 0.43 -0.44
N PHE A 122 -19.46 -0.21 0.71
CA PHE A 122 -19.09 -1.61 0.89
C PHE A 122 -20.22 -2.50 0.37
N GLN A 123 -19.89 -3.49 -0.46
CA GLN A 123 -20.78 -4.56 -0.86
C GLN A 123 -20.17 -5.90 -0.45
N GLY A 124 -20.68 -6.46 0.65
CA GLY A 124 -19.91 -7.48 1.36
C GLY A 124 -18.63 -6.83 1.91
N ASP A 125 -17.47 -7.37 1.56
CA ASP A 125 -16.17 -6.79 1.87
C ASP A 125 -15.59 -5.91 0.76
N ALA A 126 -16.12 -5.99 -0.46
CA ALA A 126 -15.61 -5.23 -1.60
C ALA A 126 -15.89 -3.72 -1.47
N VAL A 127 -14.89 -2.92 -1.81
CA VAL A 127 -15.05 -1.47 -2.00
C VAL A 127 -15.57 -1.23 -3.41
N THR A 128 -16.75 -0.61 -3.48
CA THR A 128 -17.42 -0.27 -4.72
C THR A 128 -17.44 1.24 -4.91
N TRP A 129 -17.50 1.68 -6.17
CA TRP A 129 -17.72 3.07 -6.54
C TRP A 129 -18.72 3.16 -7.68
N SER A 130 -19.60 4.15 -7.65
CA SER A 130 -20.56 4.39 -8.73
C SER A 130 -20.88 5.87 -8.89
N VAL A 131 -21.29 6.24 -10.10
CA VAL A 131 -21.79 7.58 -10.43
C VAL A 131 -22.89 7.43 -11.49
N SER A 132 -23.90 8.29 -11.47
CA SER A 132 -25.02 8.21 -12.41
C SER A 132 -24.63 8.43 -13.88
N GLN A 133 -23.51 9.13 -14.11
CA GLN A 133 -23.04 9.51 -15.44
C GLN A 133 -22.26 8.41 -16.17
N ILE A 134 -21.78 7.38 -15.47
CA ILE A 134 -20.96 6.31 -16.04
C ILE A 134 -21.55 4.96 -15.62
N ALA A 135 -22.15 4.26 -16.59
CA ALA A 135 -22.64 2.90 -16.35
C ALA A 135 -21.46 1.92 -16.29
N ARG A 136 -21.30 1.24 -15.16
CA ARG A 136 -20.24 0.26 -14.95
C ARG A 136 -20.83 -1.14 -14.86
N PRO A 137 -20.32 -2.12 -15.64
CA PRO A 137 -20.77 -3.51 -15.51
C PRO A 137 -20.34 -4.15 -14.19
N ASN A 138 -19.28 -3.62 -13.56
CA ASN A 138 -18.83 -4.04 -12.23
C ASN A 138 -18.36 -2.80 -11.44
N THR A 139 -19.07 -2.44 -10.37
CA THR A 139 -18.75 -1.28 -9.52
C THR A 139 -17.57 -1.53 -8.58
N ALA A 140 -17.19 -2.79 -8.37
CA ALA A 140 -16.03 -3.21 -7.58
C ALA A 140 -14.75 -3.34 -8.42
N ALA A 141 -14.77 -3.01 -9.71
CA ALA A 141 -13.59 -3.16 -10.57
C ALA A 141 -12.61 -1.98 -10.39
N TRP A 142 -11.35 -2.30 -10.19
CA TRP A 142 -10.26 -1.33 -10.05
C TRP A 142 -9.13 -1.71 -10.99
N PHE A 143 -8.30 -0.74 -11.34
CA PHE A 143 -7.00 -1.01 -11.93
C PHE A 143 -5.92 -0.64 -10.93
N VAL A 144 -4.92 -1.50 -10.81
CA VAL A 144 -3.61 -1.12 -10.28
C VAL A 144 -2.67 -1.08 -11.47
N CYS A 145 -2.11 0.09 -11.75
CA CYS A 145 -1.23 0.29 -12.89
C CYS A 145 0.23 0.44 -12.46
N GLU A 146 1.07 0.82 -13.42
CA GLU A 146 2.47 1.20 -13.21
C GLU A 146 2.65 2.03 -11.94
N ASN A 147 3.74 1.78 -11.23
CA ASN A 147 4.07 2.42 -9.95
C ASN A 147 3.04 2.18 -8.83
N GLN A 148 2.23 1.12 -8.94
CA GLN A 148 1.20 0.73 -7.97
C GLN A 148 0.06 1.73 -7.81
N GLU A 149 -0.14 2.64 -8.78
CA GLU A 149 -1.22 3.63 -8.73
C GLU A 149 -2.58 2.97 -8.91
N LEU A 150 -3.55 3.39 -8.08
CA LEU A 150 -4.91 2.88 -8.08
C LEU A 150 -5.83 3.76 -8.93
N PHE A 151 -6.68 3.12 -9.72
CA PHE A 151 -7.65 3.78 -10.59
C PHE A 151 -8.99 3.05 -10.54
N ILE A 152 -10.07 3.78 -10.84
CA ILE A 152 -11.35 3.15 -11.15
C ILE A 152 -11.28 2.52 -12.55
N ASN A 153 -11.71 1.25 -12.67
CA ASN A 153 -11.99 0.62 -13.97
C ASN A 153 -13.46 0.85 -14.34
N THR A 154 -13.74 1.63 -15.38
CA THR A 154 -15.12 1.90 -15.84
C THR A 154 -15.70 0.81 -16.72
N GLY A 155 -14.87 -0.12 -17.21
CA GLY A 155 -15.28 -1.23 -18.06
C GLY A 155 -15.50 -2.55 -17.31
N ALA A 156 -15.57 -3.64 -18.07
CA ALA A 156 -15.70 -4.99 -17.51
C ALA A 156 -14.37 -5.46 -16.90
N TYR A 157 -14.48 -6.09 -15.73
CA TYR A 157 -13.34 -6.68 -15.02
C TYR A 157 -12.70 -7.78 -15.86
N GLY A 158 -11.37 -7.74 -16.03
CA GLY A 158 -10.61 -8.73 -16.78
C GLY A 158 -10.78 -8.67 -18.29
N TYR A 159 -11.42 -7.62 -18.81
CA TYR A 159 -11.67 -7.44 -20.24
C TYR A 159 -11.06 -6.15 -20.77
N GLN A 160 -10.18 -6.29 -21.77
CA GLN A 160 -9.44 -5.17 -22.38
C GLN A 160 -8.74 -4.30 -21.32
N THR A 161 -8.10 -4.95 -20.34
CA THR A 161 -7.24 -4.31 -19.35
C THR A 161 -6.16 -3.50 -20.07
N PRO A 162 -6.01 -2.19 -19.80
CA PRO A 162 -4.96 -1.39 -20.42
C PRO A 162 -3.56 -1.96 -20.15
N ALA A 163 -2.65 -1.80 -21.12
CA ALA A 163 -1.25 -2.18 -20.92
C ALA A 163 -0.66 -1.46 -19.70
N GLY A 164 0.16 -2.17 -18.93
CA GLY A 164 0.73 -1.66 -17.68
C GLY A 164 -0.25 -1.65 -16.50
N CYS A 165 -1.47 -2.18 -16.65
CA CYS A 165 -2.44 -2.30 -15.58
C CYS A 165 -2.84 -3.75 -15.31
N ALA A 166 -3.19 -4.02 -14.07
CA ALA A 166 -3.85 -5.24 -13.63
C ALA A 166 -5.25 -4.91 -13.11
N ASP A 167 -6.24 -5.69 -13.53
CA ASP A 167 -7.58 -5.67 -12.94
C ASP A 167 -7.53 -6.18 -11.49
N GLN A 168 -8.20 -5.47 -10.59
CA GLN A 168 -8.26 -5.79 -9.18
C GLN A 168 -9.67 -5.56 -8.62
N THR A 169 -10.00 -6.31 -7.59
CA THR A 169 -11.01 -5.90 -6.61
C THR A 169 -10.27 -5.61 -5.32
N ILE A 170 -10.74 -4.60 -4.57
CA ILE A 170 -10.16 -4.25 -3.28
C ILE A 170 -11.22 -4.42 -2.20
N HIS A 171 -10.80 -4.93 -1.06
CA HIS A 171 -11.70 -5.39 -0.02
C HIS A 171 -11.23 -4.84 1.32
N TYR A 172 -12.19 -4.53 2.20
CA TYR A 172 -11.83 -4.23 3.57
C TYR A 172 -11.23 -5.48 4.23
N TYR A 173 -10.33 -5.25 5.17
CA TYR A 173 -9.72 -6.26 6.01
C TYR A 173 -9.68 -5.74 7.45
N ASN A 174 -10.21 -6.55 8.37
CA ASN A 174 -10.42 -6.19 9.77
C ASN A 174 -9.48 -6.94 10.75
N GLY A 175 -8.39 -7.51 10.23
CA GLY A 175 -7.33 -8.07 11.08
C GLY A 175 -6.64 -6.97 11.89
N ALA A 176 -6.09 -7.34 13.04
CA ALA A 176 -5.45 -6.40 13.96
C ALA A 176 -4.26 -5.65 13.32
N THR A 177 -3.57 -6.30 12.39
CA THR A 177 -2.50 -5.73 11.56
C THR A 177 -2.66 -6.20 10.13
N PRO A 178 -2.12 -5.47 9.13
CA PRO A 178 -1.94 -5.98 7.77
C PRO A 178 -1.24 -7.35 7.78
N ASP A 179 -1.61 -8.24 6.87
CA ASP A 179 -0.88 -9.48 6.62
C ASP A 179 0.03 -9.34 5.38
N VAL A 180 0.89 -10.33 5.20
CA VAL A 180 1.91 -10.41 4.14
C VAL A 180 1.58 -11.51 3.14
#